data_AF-A0A349W5P8-F1
#
_entry.id   AF-A0A349W5P8-F1
#
_cell.length_a   1.000
_cell.length_b   1.000
_cell.length_c   1.000
_cell.angle_alpha   90.00
_cell.angle_beta   90.00
_cell.angle_gamma   90.00
#
_symmetry.space_group_name_H-M   'P 1'
#
loop_
_entity.id
_entity.type
_entity.pdbx_description
1 polymer ?
#
loop_
_entity_poly.entity_id
_entity_poly.type
_entity_poly.pdbx_seq_one_letter_code
_entity_poly.pdbx_strand_id
1 'polypeptide(L)' 'MDGQEVCTIKRKDIGGWTADWTDERLWPAPSHLPKAMPQPTRFFGALDDAKLAVEQALMA' A
#
# COMPACT_ATOMS: atom_id res chain seq x y z
N MET A 1 15.56 14.74 9.18
CA MET A 1 14.77 13.53 8.88
C MET A 1 13.33 13.96 8.94
N ASP A 2 12.83 14.44 7.81
CA ASP A 2 11.45 14.89 7.67
C ASP A 2 10.55 13.68 7.90
N GLY A 3 9.97 13.61 9.11
CA GLY A 3 9.04 12.57 9.54
C GLY A 3 7.69 12.69 8.84
N GLN A 4 7.71 12.85 7.52
CA GLN A 4 6.52 12.95 6.70
C GLN A 4 5.90 11.56 6.58
N GLU A 5 4.66 11.44 7.04
CA GLU A 5 3.89 10.21 6.89
C GLU A 5 3.56 10.02 5.40
N VAL A 6 4.27 9.09 4.74
CA VAL A 6 4.15 8.82 3.30
C VAL A 6 3.07 7.80 2.97
N CYS A 7 2.71 6.94 3.91
CA CYS A 7 1.70 5.92 3.71
C CYS A 7 0.98 5.60 5.02
N THR A 8 -0.34 5.54 4.96
CA THR A 8 -1.17 5.16 6.10
C THR A 8 -1.64 3.71 5.94
N ILE A 9 -1.27 2.86 6.91
CA ILE A 9 -1.73 1.47 6.96
C ILE A 9 -2.90 1.36 7.95
N LYS A 10 -4.08 0.99 7.45
CA LYS A 10 -5.32 0.83 8.24
C LYS A 10 -5.80 -0.61 8.20
N ARG A 11 -6.21 -1.14 9.36
CA ARG A 11 -6.91 -2.43 9.44
C ARG A 11 -8.33 -2.28 8.92
N LYS A 12 -8.83 -3.28 8.18
CA LYS A 12 -10.22 -3.32 7.72
C LYS A 12 -11.07 -4.25 8.59
N ASP A 13 -12.32 -3.88 8.81
CA ASP A 13 -13.29 -4.66 9.60
C ASP A 13 -13.58 -6.05 8.98
N ILE A 14 -13.47 -6.16 7.65
CA ILE A 14 -13.61 -7.42 6.91
C ILE A 14 -12.41 -8.37 7.06
N GLY A 15 -11.41 -8.00 7.87
CA GLY A 15 -10.11 -8.65 7.90
C GLY A 15 -9.14 -8.06 6.88
N GLY A 16 -7.84 -8.20 7.17
CA GLY A 16 -6.77 -7.63 6.35
C GLY A 16 -6.49 -6.15 6.62
N TRP A 17 -5.64 -5.59 5.77
CA TRP A 17 -5.03 -4.27 5.91
C TRP A 17 -5.03 -3.54 4.58
N THR A 18 -5.15 -2.22 4.62
CA THR A 18 -4.99 -1.36 3.44
C THR A 18 -3.86 -0.39 3.68
N ALA A 19 -2.93 -0.33 2.74
CA ALA A 19 -1.92 0.71 2.69
C ALA A 19 -2.38 1.76 1.67
N ASP A 20 -2.44 3.01 2.11
CA ASP A 20 -2.90 4.16 1.33
C ASP A 20 -1.76 5.16 1.25
N TRP A 21 -1.31 5.50 0.04
CA TRP A 21 -0.32 6.57 -0.13
C TRP A 21 -0.97 7.90 0.22
N THR A 22 -0.31 8.69 1.07
CA THR A 22 -0.77 10.03 1.47
C THR A 22 -0.33 11.12 0.49
N ASP A 23 0.48 10.73 -0.50
CA ASP A 23 1.07 11.55 -1.55
C ASP A 23 0.49 11.14 -2.94
N GLU A 24 1.05 11.64 -4.04
CA GLU A 24 0.61 11.34 -5.42
C GLU A 24 1.08 9.96 -5.93
N ARG A 25 1.65 9.12 -5.05
CA ARG A 25 2.13 7.77 -5.38
C ARG A 25 0.96 6.81 -5.61
N LEU A 26 1.13 5.92 -6.58
CA LEU A 26 0.16 4.87 -6.90
C LEU A 26 0.81 3.50 -6.73
N TRP A 27 0.10 2.58 -6.10
CA TRP A 27 0.45 1.17 -6.11
C TRP A 27 0.34 0.60 -7.52
N PRO A 28 1.29 -0.25 -7.95
CA PRO A 28 1.18 -0.94 -9.21
C PRO A 28 0.00 -1.90 -9.20
N ALA A 29 -0.48 -2.23 -10.41
CA ALA A 29 -1.55 -3.19 -10.60
C ALA A 29 -1.23 -4.53 -9.88
N PRO A 30 -2.19 -5.14 -9.16
CA PRO A 30 -1.97 -6.42 -8.52
C PRO A 30 -1.64 -7.50 -9.56
N SER A 31 -0.72 -8.40 -9.25
CA SER A 31 -0.29 -9.47 -10.19
C SER A 31 -1.43 -10.38 -10.65
N HIS A 32 -2.47 -10.54 -9.81
CA HIS A 32 -3.66 -11.33 -10.15
C HIS A 32 -4.69 -10.56 -10.99
N LEU A 33 -4.54 -9.23 -11.13
CA LEU A 33 -5.40 -8.35 -11.92
C LEU A 33 -4.54 -7.33 -12.70
N PRO A 34 -3.74 -7.77 -13.69
CA PRO A 34 -2.81 -6.90 -14.41
C PRO A 34 -3.48 -5.83 -15.27
N LYS A 35 -4.80 -5.95 -15.52
CA LYS A 35 -5.60 -4.93 -16.22
C LYS A 35 -6.15 -3.85 -15.27
N ALA A 36 -5.97 -3.99 -13.96
CA ALA A 36 -6.38 -2.97 -13.01
C ALA A 36 -5.48 -1.74 -13.18
N MET A 37 -6.08 -0.56 -13.12
CA MET A 37 -5.31 0.68 -13.09
C MET A 37 -4.55 0.80 -11.76
N PRO A 38 -3.35 1.42 -11.74
CA PRO A 38 -2.67 1.76 -10.51
C PRO A 38 -3.62 2.52 -9.56
N GLN A 39 -3.59 2.19 -8.28
CA GLN A 39 -4.49 2.75 -7.27
C GLN A 39 -3.67 3.41 -6.15
N PRO A 40 -4.15 4.51 -5.55
CA PRO A 40 -3.50 5.12 -4.38
C PRO A 40 -3.55 4.19 -3.15
N THR A 41 -4.52 3.28 -3.13
CA THR A 41 -4.72 2.30 -2.06
C THR A 41 -4.49 0.88 -2.54
N ARG A 42 -3.86 0.04 -1.71
CA ARG A 42 -3.73 -1.40 -1.95
C ARG A 42 -4.13 -2.20 -0.71
N PHE A 43 -4.82 -3.32 -0.95
CA PHE A 43 -5.24 -4.25 0.09
C PHE A 43 -4.21 -5.38 0.26
N PHE A 44 -4.01 -5.78 1.50
CA PHE A 44 -3.08 -6.81 1.96
C PHE A 44 -3.77 -7.72 2.96
N GLY A 45 -3.42 -9.01 2.93
CA GLY A 45 -3.98 -9.97 3.89
C GLY A 45 -3.40 -9.82 5.31
N ALA A 46 -2.14 -9.37 5.41
CA ALA A 46 -1.40 -9.27 6.66
C ALA A 46 -0.74 -7.89 6.83
N LEU A 47 -0.51 -7.49 8.08
CA LEU A 47 0.14 -6.21 8.40
C LEU A 47 1.60 -6.20 7.89
N ASP A 48 2.32 -7.29 8.13
CA ASP A 48 3.72 -7.43 7.74
C ASP A 48 3.91 -7.32 6.23
N ASP A 49 2.99 -7.90 5.45
CA ASP A 49 2.99 -7.80 3.98
C ASP A 49 2.75 -6.36 3.51
N ALA A 50 1.81 -5.65 4.16
CA ALA A 50 1.56 -4.23 3.88
C ALA A 50 2.78 -3.35 4.19
N LYS A 51 3.43 -3.56 5.33
CA LYS A 51 4.64 -2.82 5.73
C LYS A 51 5.79 -3.09 4.76
N LEU A 52 6.07 -4.36 4.48
CA LEU A 52 7.13 -4.75 3.56
C LEU A 52 6.91 -4.17 2.17
N ALA A 53 5.67 -4.18 1.67
CA ALA A 53 5.35 -3.59 0.38
C ALA A 53 5.57 -2.07 0.35
N VAL A 54 5.24 -1.37 1.45
CA VAL A 54 5.51 0.08 1.59
C VAL A 54 7.01 0.34 1.59
N GLU A 55 7.77 -0.43 2.38
CA GLU A 55 9.23 -0.31 2.44
C GLU A 55 9.86 -0.55 1.06
N GLN A 56 9.45 -1.60 0.36
CA GLN A 56 9.94 -1.89 -1.00
C GLN A 56 9.58 -0.78 -1.99
N ALA A 57 8.38 -0.22 -1.93
CA ALA A 57 7.95 0.88 -2.78
C ALA A 57 8.62 2.22 -2.46
N LEU A 58 9.18 2.38 -1.24
CA LEU A 58 10.00 3.52 -0.87
C LEU A 58 11.48 3.35 -1.26
N MET A 59 11.93 2.10 -1.41
CA MET A 59 13.29 1.76 -1.85
C MET A 59 13.45 1.71 -3.39
N ALA A 60 12.34 1.61 -4.12
CA ALA A 60 12.28 1.62 -5.59
C ALA A 60 12.29 3.05 -6.15
#